data_AF-A0A8H5HPH6-F1
#
_entry.id   AF-A0A8H5HPH6-F1
#
_cell.length_a   1.000
_cell.length_b   1.000
_cell.length_c   1.000
_cell.angle_alpha   90.00
_cell.angle_beta   90.00
_cell.angle_gamma   90.00
#
_symmetry.space_group_name_H-M   'P 1'
#
loop_
_entity.id
_entity.type
_entity.pdbx_description
1 polymer ?
#
loop_
_entity_poly.entity_id
_entity_poly.type
_entity_poly.pdbx_seq_one_letter_code
_entity_poly.pdbx_strand_id
1 'polypeptide(L)'
;MRIPTELVGSLPRPVYLQQAYTNYDTGKITREEFVEVQDRAVGDTLTRLKETGETNITDGDQRAVGFLLYPLVETIGGFRKITDTIAPDGVVWPFDGHFRQTPRIVKGPFKYRNYAWKNFERSIVQSKGYPMKQAVISPSFIYLLYPIDRELPGYPRKRFMDDIVDECEKDIRGCFVAGAKRVSIDFTEGRVALKNDPHHPWTGANLLDIFITLNNRVLDRFTPVERVNIGVHTCPGGDRDTSHSLEVPYHALIPSLFKLNAGYFLMQLASHTPDIRTSVYREIGKHIRRDASGVKQVAFIGVIDTLNPKIETPEQICESLLEASKYIPIDQLGATDDCGFSPMADDIKPKHGGNPDLARDVAFAKIAARIKGVKMASEKLRAYARSSVRRSLTSL
;
A
#
# COMPACT_ATOMS: atom_id res chain seq x y z
N MET A 1 4.33 -3.41 -26.46
CA MET A 1 3.61 -3.46 -25.18
C MET A 1 4.64 -3.53 -24.06
N ARG A 2 4.56 -2.65 -23.07
CA ARG A 2 5.46 -2.59 -21.91
C ARG A 2 4.59 -2.84 -20.68
N ILE A 3 4.92 -3.84 -19.87
CA ILE A 3 4.28 -4.05 -18.56
C ILE A 3 4.77 -2.90 -17.65
N PRO A 4 3.87 -2.08 -17.07
CA PRO A 4 4.24 -1.04 -16.13
C PRO A 4 4.65 -1.63 -14.77
N THR A 5 5.45 -0.89 -14.02
CA THR A 5 5.84 -1.21 -12.64
C THR A 5 5.31 -0.15 -11.69
N GLU A 6 5.00 -0.54 -10.47
CA GLU A 6 4.61 0.39 -9.40
C GLU A 6 5.07 -0.16 -8.05
N LEU A 7 5.72 0.67 -7.23
CA LEU A 7 6.02 0.32 -5.84
C LEU A 7 4.76 0.36 -4.99
N VAL A 8 4.71 -0.42 -3.91
CA VAL A 8 3.66 -0.27 -2.90
C VAL A 8 3.88 1.02 -2.10
N GLY A 9 5.02 1.17 -1.43
CA GLY A 9 5.29 2.38 -0.65
C GLY A 9 6.52 2.27 0.24
N SER A 10 6.32 1.67 1.42
CA SER A 10 7.28 1.68 2.52
C SER A 10 8.55 0.86 2.26
N LEU A 11 9.66 1.32 2.84
CA LEU A 11 10.97 0.65 2.83
C LEU A 11 11.53 0.54 4.25
N PRO A 12 12.37 -0.47 4.55
CA PRO A 12 12.94 -0.63 5.89
C PRO A 12 13.70 0.63 6.30
N ARG A 13 13.29 1.20 7.44
CA ARG A 13 13.97 2.36 8.00
C ARG A 13 15.35 1.91 8.49
N PRO A 14 16.43 2.62 8.12
CA PRO A 14 17.75 2.25 8.59
C PRO A 14 17.82 2.36 10.12
N VAL A 15 18.73 1.60 10.74
CA VAL A 15 18.81 1.49 12.21
C VAL A 15 18.92 2.85 12.88
N TYR A 16 19.72 3.75 12.30
CA TYR A 16 19.89 5.11 12.82
C TYR A 16 18.58 5.91 12.85
N LEU A 17 17.68 5.69 11.88
CA LEU A 17 16.39 6.36 11.84
C LEU A 17 15.43 5.76 12.87
N GLN A 18 15.38 4.44 13.03
CA GLN A 18 14.57 3.81 14.08
C GLN A 18 15.00 4.30 15.48
N GLN A 19 16.31 4.44 15.71
CA GLN A 19 16.84 5.03 16.94
C GLN A 19 16.44 6.50 17.09
N ALA A 20 16.40 7.28 16.01
CA ALA A 20 15.96 8.67 16.06
C ALA A 20 14.48 8.81 16.44
N TYR A 21 13.58 7.94 15.93
CA TYR A 21 12.18 7.90 16.39
C TYR A 21 12.11 7.67 17.92
N THR A 22 12.88 6.71 18.43
CA THR A 22 12.94 6.41 19.88
C THR A 22 13.52 7.58 20.69
N ASN A 23 14.59 8.21 20.18
CA ASN A 23 15.23 9.33 20.83
C ASN A 23 14.33 10.57 20.87
N TYR A 24 13.56 10.83 19.80
CA TYR A 24 12.60 11.92 19.76
C TYR A 24 11.44 11.68 20.74
N ASP A 25 10.90 10.45 20.79
CA ASP A 25 9.86 10.08 21.74
C ASP A 25 10.29 10.19 23.21
N THR A 26 11.59 10.00 23.48
CA THR A 26 12.17 10.11 24.82
C THR A 26 12.79 11.48 25.13
N GLY A 27 12.66 12.45 24.22
CA GLY A 27 13.18 13.82 24.40
C GLY A 27 14.71 13.95 24.35
N LYS A 28 15.42 12.95 23.83
CA LYS A 28 16.88 12.94 23.70
C LYS A 28 17.41 13.75 22.51
N ILE A 29 16.57 13.95 21.49
CA ILE A 29 16.87 14.81 20.34
C ILE A 29 15.73 15.81 20.13
N THR A 30 16.07 16.96 19.57
CA THR A 30 15.16 18.02 19.17
C THR A 30 14.33 17.63 17.95
N ARG A 31 13.32 18.46 17.62
CA ARG A 31 12.52 18.26 16.40
C ARG A 31 13.38 18.46 15.15
N GLU A 32 14.28 19.43 15.18
CA GLU A 32 15.18 19.78 14.09
C GLU A 32 16.12 18.61 13.78
N GLU A 33 16.79 18.07 14.81
CA GLU A 33 17.66 16.89 14.67
C GLU A 33 16.87 15.66 14.16
N PHE A 34 15.64 15.46 14.64
CA PHE A 34 14.81 14.35 14.16
C PHE A 34 14.47 14.51 12.65
N VAL A 35 14.12 15.72 12.22
CA VAL A 35 13.84 16.01 10.81
C VAL A 35 15.10 15.84 9.95
N GLU A 36 16.27 16.26 10.41
CA GLU A 36 17.54 16.05 9.69
C GLU A 36 17.85 14.57 9.46
N VAL A 37 17.60 13.73 10.47
CA VAL A 37 17.80 12.27 10.33
C VAL A 37 16.78 11.67 9.36
N GLN A 38 15.53 12.13 9.37
CA GLN A 38 14.54 11.75 8.36
C GLN A 38 14.96 12.19 6.95
N ASP A 39 15.45 13.42 6.79
CA ASP A 39 15.91 13.97 5.51
C ASP A 39 17.04 13.13 4.93
N ARG A 40 18.00 12.72 5.76
CA ARG A 40 19.08 11.81 5.37
C ARG A 40 18.56 10.46 4.86
N ALA A 41 17.62 9.85 5.58
CA ALA A 41 17.05 8.55 5.20
C ALA A 41 16.22 8.64 3.92
N VAL A 42 15.48 9.73 3.72
CA VAL A 42 14.78 10.01 2.46
C VAL A 42 15.77 10.18 1.32
N GLY A 43 16.84 10.96 1.49
CA GLY A 43 17.86 11.17 0.47
C GLY A 43 18.53 9.87 0.00
N ASP A 44 18.88 8.98 0.94
CA ASP A 44 19.36 7.63 0.65
C ASP A 44 18.31 6.81 -0.11
N THR A 45 17.06 6.80 0.36
CA THR A 45 15.95 6.08 -0.27
C THR A 45 15.77 6.47 -1.73
N LEU A 46 15.67 7.78 -1.99
CA LEU A 46 15.43 8.29 -3.34
C LEU A 46 16.61 8.00 -4.27
N THR A 47 17.84 8.06 -3.77
CA THR A 47 19.04 7.74 -4.57
C THR A 47 19.01 6.28 -4.98
N ARG A 48 18.85 5.37 -4.01
CA ARG A 48 18.85 3.92 -4.26
C ARG A 48 17.67 3.47 -5.12
N LEU A 49 16.48 4.05 -4.93
CA LEU A 49 15.33 3.73 -5.80
C LEU A 49 15.58 4.11 -7.27
N LYS A 50 16.21 5.27 -7.53
CA LYS A 50 16.56 5.68 -8.91
C LYS A 50 17.54 4.71 -9.56
N GLU A 51 18.50 4.19 -8.80
CA GLU A 51 19.48 3.22 -9.27
C GLU A 51 18.86 1.87 -9.67
N THR A 52 17.72 1.49 -9.08
CA THR A 52 16.98 0.28 -9.50
C THR A 52 16.33 0.42 -10.88
N GLY A 53 16.12 1.65 -11.36
CA GLY A 53 15.39 1.95 -12.60
C GLY A 53 13.87 2.01 -12.43
N GLU A 54 13.38 2.18 -11.21
CA GLU A 54 11.96 2.35 -10.92
C GLU A 54 11.37 3.60 -11.60
N THR A 55 10.12 3.52 -12.06
CA THR A 55 9.47 4.62 -12.80
C THR A 55 8.96 5.71 -11.86
N ASN A 56 8.16 5.36 -10.86
CA ASN A 56 7.70 6.27 -9.82
C ASN A 56 8.33 5.84 -8.49
N ILE A 57 9.24 6.65 -7.97
CA ILE A 57 9.90 6.35 -6.68
C ILE A 57 9.01 6.83 -5.52
N THR A 58 9.27 6.35 -4.31
CA THR A 58 8.60 6.81 -3.08
C THR A 58 9.64 7.33 -2.11
N ASP A 59 9.22 8.06 -1.09
CA ASP A 59 10.12 8.41 0.00
C ASP A 59 10.32 7.26 0.99
N GLY A 60 9.78 6.08 0.71
CA GLY A 60 9.87 4.87 1.53
C GLY A 60 9.16 4.98 2.88
N ASP A 61 8.24 5.93 3.07
CA ASP A 61 7.57 6.24 4.35
C ASP A 61 8.55 6.58 5.49
N GLN A 62 9.78 7.01 5.18
CA GLN A 62 10.81 7.26 6.20
C GLN A 62 10.39 8.35 7.20
N ARG A 63 9.49 9.25 6.81
CA ARG A 63 8.94 10.33 7.65
C ARG A 63 7.67 9.95 8.43
N ALA A 64 7.02 8.85 8.05
CA ALA A 64 5.82 8.39 8.72
C ALA A 64 6.18 7.38 9.81
N VAL A 65 5.46 7.43 10.93
CA VAL A 65 5.48 6.37 11.95
C VAL A 65 4.98 5.03 11.38
N GLY A 66 4.11 5.09 10.39
CA GLY A 66 3.49 3.97 9.72
C GLY A 66 2.21 4.39 9.03
N PHE A 67 1.83 3.64 7.99
CA PHE A 67 0.72 4.01 7.10
C PHE A 67 -0.63 4.16 7.84
N LEU A 68 -0.84 3.38 8.90
CA LEU A 68 -2.07 3.41 9.70
C LEU A 68 -2.18 4.62 10.63
N LEU A 69 -1.04 5.12 11.09
CA LEU A 69 -0.99 6.02 12.26
C LEU A 69 -0.60 7.45 11.90
N TYR A 70 -0.03 7.67 10.72
CA TYR A 70 0.38 9.02 10.29
C TYR A 70 -0.76 10.05 10.42
N PRO A 71 -2.05 9.75 10.15
CA PRO A 71 -3.09 10.78 10.27
C PRO A 71 -3.28 11.26 11.71
N LEU A 72 -2.85 10.47 12.70
CA LEU A 72 -3.08 10.71 14.11
C LEU A 72 -1.83 11.24 14.81
N VAL A 73 -0.68 10.62 14.54
CA VAL A 73 0.56 10.85 15.29
C VAL A 73 1.77 10.80 14.36
N GLU A 74 2.84 11.51 14.75
CA GLU A 74 4.11 11.49 14.02
C GLU A 74 5.01 10.32 14.44
N THR A 75 4.78 9.77 15.64
CA THR A 75 5.57 8.70 16.26
C THR A 75 4.68 7.78 17.10
N ILE A 76 5.18 6.59 17.46
CA ILE A 76 4.44 5.63 18.29
C ILE A 76 4.18 6.22 19.69
N GLY A 77 5.18 6.88 20.28
CA GLY A 77 5.04 7.58 21.56
C GLY A 77 4.07 8.77 21.50
N GLY A 78 3.77 9.28 20.30
CA GLY A 78 2.85 10.39 20.07
C GLY A 78 1.43 10.18 20.60
N PHE A 79 0.97 8.92 20.71
CA PHE A 79 -0.35 8.62 21.27
C PHE A 79 -0.50 9.07 22.72
N ARG A 80 0.59 9.06 23.49
CA ARG A 80 0.58 9.54 24.89
C ARG A 80 0.24 11.02 25.01
N LYS A 81 0.36 11.78 23.92
CA LYS A 81 0.09 13.22 23.86
C LYS A 81 -1.33 13.55 23.39
N ILE A 82 -2.15 12.55 23.05
CA ILE A 82 -3.51 12.75 22.51
C ILE A 82 -4.51 11.94 23.33
N THR A 83 -4.96 12.50 24.45
CA THR A 83 -5.88 11.83 25.40
C THR A 83 -7.33 12.30 25.30
N ASP A 84 -7.57 13.48 24.71
CA ASP A 84 -8.88 14.13 24.83
C ASP A 84 -9.88 13.71 23.74
N THR A 85 -9.38 13.16 22.62
CA THR A 85 -10.19 12.81 21.44
C THR A 85 -10.03 11.36 21.01
N ILE A 86 -8.99 10.67 21.50
CA ILE A 86 -8.75 9.25 21.23
C ILE A 86 -8.36 8.53 22.52
N ALA A 87 -8.60 7.22 22.57
CA ALA A 87 -8.16 6.32 23.62
C ALA A 87 -7.36 5.16 23.00
N PRO A 88 -6.38 4.57 23.72
CA PRO A 88 -5.46 3.58 23.16
C PRO A 88 -6.06 2.17 23.00
N ASP A 89 -7.25 1.94 23.54
CA ASP A 89 -7.95 0.65 23.67
C ASP A 89 -8.85 0.35 22.46
N GLY A 90 -8.39 0.65 21.24
CA GLY A 90 -9.14 0.39 20.01
C GLY A 90 -8.92 -1.03 19.46
N VAL A 91 -9.11 -1.18 18.15
CA VAL A 91 -9.07 -2.49 17.48
C VAL A 91 -7.67 -3.10 17.55
N VAL A 92 -7.63 -4.38 17.95
CA VAL A 92 -6.43 -5.23 17.97
C VAL A 92 -6.27 -5.91 16.60
N TRP A 93 -5.03 -5.91 16.11
CA TRP A 93 -4.58 -6.53 14.87
C TRP A 93 -3.58 -7.63 15.21
N PRO A 94 -3.99 -8.91 15.12
CA PRO A 94 -3.15 -10.02 15.51
C PRO A 94 -2.14 -10.35 14.41
N PHE A 95 -0.90 -10.59 14.81
CA PHE A 95 0.17 -11.11 13.97
C PHE A 95 0.72 -12.39 14.60
N ASP A 96 1.56 -13.12 13.89
CA ASP A 96 2.23 -14.28 14.46
C ASP A 96 3.31 -13.82 15.46
N GLY A 97 3.08 -14.07 16.76
CA GLY A 97 4.00 -13.71 17.84
C GLY A 97 3.89 -12.29 18.40
N HIS A 98 3.04 -11.41 17.83
CA HIS A 98 2.75 -10.09 18.40
C HIS A 98 1.39 -9.55 17.98
N PHE A 99 1.01 -8.36 18.48
CA PHE A 99 -0.18 -7.64 18.02
C PHE A 99 0.12 -6.15 17.91
N ARG A 100 -0.69 -5.46 17.10
CA ARG A 100 -0.77 -3.99 17.08
C ARG A 100 -2.15 -3.59 17.56
N GLN A 101 -2.26 -2.54 18.38
CA GLN A 101 -3.55 -1.99 18.78
C GLN A 101 -3.66 -0.57 18.24
N THR A 102 -4.74 -0.33 17.50
CA THR A 102 -5.11 1.00 17.03
C THR A 102 -5.81 1.78 18.14
N PRO A 103 -5.76 3.11 18.14
CA PRO A 103 -6.61 3.89 19.04
C PRO A 103 -8.08 3.80 18.61
N ARG A 104 -8.99 4.18 19.50
CA ARG A 104 -10.38 4.49 19.16
C ARG A 104 -10.70 5.95 19.41
N ILE A 105 -11.61 6.49 18.62
CA ILE A 105 -12.14 7.84 18.81
C ILE A 105 -13.10 7.83 20.00
N VAL A 106 -12.99 8.82 20.88
CA VAL A 106 -13.89 9.00 22.03
C VAL A 106 -14.75 10.25 21.94
N LYS A 107 -14.36 11.20 21.09
CA LYS A 107 -15.03 12.49 20.92
C LYS A 107 -14.78 13.05 19.52
N GLY A 108 -15.80 13.65 18.92
CA GLY A 108 -15.69 14.39 17.66
C GLY A 108 -15.55 15.91 17.83
N PRO A 109 -15.40 16.65 16.72
CA PRO A 109 -15.23 16.11 15.36
C PRO A 109 -13.84 15.49 15.16
N PHE A 110 -13.76 14.45 14.34
CA PHE A 110 -12.49 13.81 13.99
C PHE A 110 -11.82 14.59 12.86
N LYS A 111 -10.51 14.80 12.98
CA LYS A 111 -9.69 15.45 11.95
C LYS A 111 -8.33 14.80 11.87
N TYR A 112 -7.76 14.77 10.68
CA TYR A 112 -6.36 14.40 10.51
C TYR A 112 -5.47 15.46 11.17
N ARG A 113 -4.52 14.99 11.98
CA ARG A 113 -3.49 15.84 12.62
C ARG A 113 -2.29 15.99 11.71
N ASN A 114 -1.93 14.93 10.99
CA ASN A 114 -0.96 14.99 9.90
C ASN A 114 -1.56 14.43 8.61
N TYR A 115 -0.93 14.78 7.50
CA TYR A 115 -1.34 14.37 6.16
C TYR A 115 -0.13 13.82 5.43
N ALA A 116 -0.33 12.81 4.58
CA ALA A 116 0.75 12.23 3.79
C ALA A 116 1.39 13.27 2.88
N TRP A 117 0.59 14.20 2.31
CA TRP A 117 1.12 15.23 1.42
C TRP A 117 2.14 16.17 2.08
N LYS A 118 2.07 16.39 3.40
CA LYS A 118 3.05 17.22 4.12
C LYS A 118 4.42 16.55 4.20
N ASN A 119 4.43 15.23 4.39
CA ASN A 119 5.66 14.45 4.32
C ASN A 119 6.19 14.42 2.89
N PHE A 120 5.29 14.23 1.93
CA PHE A 120 5.61 14.21 0.50
C PHE A 120 6.23 15.54 0.02
N GLU A 121 5.68 16.70 0.42
CA GLU A 121 6.20 18.03 0.07
C GLU A 121 7.65 18.22 0.54
N ARG A 122 8.02 17.66 1.69
CA ARG A 122 9.41 17.65 2.18
C ARG A 122 10.30 16.64 1.46
N SER A 123 9.73 15.55 0.96
CA SER A 123 10.48 14.49 0.27
C SER A 123 10.72 14.83 -1.20
N ILE A 124 9.75 15.44 -1.89
CA ILE A 124 9.79 15.72 -3.33
C ILE A 124 10.91 16.68 -3.72
N VAL A 125 11.32 17.60 -2.84
CA VAL A 125 12.44 18.52 -3.11
C VAL A 125 13.77 17.78 -3.32
N GLN A 126 13.95 16.62 -2.67
CA GLN A 126 15.13 15.78 -2.82
C GLN A 126 15.06 14.85 -4.06
N SER A 127 13.89 14.74 -4.70
CA SER A 127 13.70 13.93 -5.90
C SER A 127 14.48 14.45 -7.11
N LYS A 128 14.85 15.75 -7.12
CA LYS A 128 15.49 16.42 -8.26
C LYS A 128 14.69 16.23 -9.57
N GLY A 129 13.36 16.31 -9.48
CA GLY A 129 12.43 16.21 -10.62
C GLY A 129 12.08 14.78 -11.04
N TYR A 130 12.57 13.76 -10.35
CA TYR A 130 12.21 12.38 -10.63
C TYR A 130 10.75 12.11 -10.23
N PRO A 131 9.94 11.41 -11.05
CA PRO A 131 8.55 11.09 -10.73
C PRO A 131 8.42 10.36 -9.40
N MET A 132 7.47 10.81 -8.56
CA MET A 132 7.20 10.18 -7.27
C MET A 132 5.74 9.78 -7.11
N LYS A 133 5.53 8.76 -6.28
CA LYS A 133 4.23 8.28 -5.80
C LYS A 133 4.13 8.50 -4.29
N GLN A 134 2.91 8.72 -3.79
CA GLN A 134 2.58 8.69 -2.36
C GLN A 134 1.53 7.62 -2.04
N ALA A 135 1.62 6.97 -0.89
CA ALA A 135 0.54 6.16 -0.33
C ALA A 135 -0.23 6.97 0.73
N VAL A 136 -1.54 6.76 0.81
CA VAL A 136 -2.43 7.30 1.85
C VAL A 136 -3.22 6.15 2.46
N ILE A 137 -3.68 6.32 3.69
CA ILE A 137 -4.53 5.32 4.33
C ILE A 137 -5.95 5.36 3.76
N SER A 138 -6.62 4.21 3.70
CA SER A 138 -8.05 4.16 3.34
C SER A 138 -8.94 4.86 4.38
N PRO A 139 -10.02 5.53 3.93
CA PRO A 139 -11.03 6.02 4.86
C PRO A 139 -11.71 4.87 5.61
N SER A 140 -11.79 3.67 5.03
CA SER A 140 -12.36 2.48 5.68
C SER A 140 -11.49 1.89 6.78
N PHE A 141 -10.18 2.08 6.75
CA PHE A 141 -9.36 1.74 7.89
C PHE A 141 -9.66 2.72 9.03
N ILE A 142 -9.73 4.02 8.72
CA ILE A 142 -10.08 5.05 9.70
C ILE A 142 -11.48 4.82 10.28
N TYR A 143 -12.40 4.25 9.49
CA TYR A 143 -13.73 3.85 9.97
C TYR A 143 -13.65 2.93 11.21
N LEU A 144 -12.67 2.02 11.25
CA LEU A 144 -12.48 1.08 12.37
C LEU A 144 -12.04 1.75 13.68
N LEU A 145 -11.60 3.02 13.64
CA LEU A 145 -11.29 3.77 14.85
C LEU A 145 -12.56 4.24 15.59
N TYR A 146 -13.71 4.24 14.92
CA TYR A 146 -14.99 4.59 15.55
C TYR A 146 -15.64 3.35 16.18
N PRO A 147 -16.19 3.43 17.40
CA PRO A 147 -16.85 2.30 18.04
C PRO A 147 -17.93 1.66 17.14
N ILE A 148 -17.80 0.36 16.89
CA ILE A 148 -18.68 -0.36 15.97
C ILE A 148 -20.05 -0.63 16.60
N ASP A 149 -20.07 -0.86 17.91
CA ASP A 149 -21.22 -1.27 18.71
C ASP A 149 -22.09 -0.11 19.21
N ARG A 150 -21.63 1.14 19.11
CA ARG A 150 -22.33 2.30 19.68
C ARG A 150 -22.08 3.60 18.92
N GLU A 151 -22.93 4.58 19.15
CA GLU A 151 -22.73 5.96 18.69
C GLU A 151 -22.00 6.80 19.74
N LEU A 152 -21.24 7.81 19.30
CA LEU A 152 -20.62 8.79 20.19
C LEU A 152 -21.59 9.97 20.45
N PRO A 153 -21.75 10.40 21.72
CA PRO A 153 -22.58 11.56 22.05
C PRO A 153 -22.18 12.81 21.24
N GLY A 154 -23.16 13.40 20.54
CA GLY A 154 -22.95 14.61 19.73
C GLY A 154 -22.14 14.41 18.44
N TYR A 155 -21.73 13.17 18.12
CA TYR A 155 -20.93 12.88 16.93
C TYR A 155 -21.34 11.55 16.28
N PRO A 156 -22.49 11.52 15.59
CA PRO A 156 -23.03 10.30 15.00
C PRO A 156 -22.12 9.75 13.89
N ARG A 157 -22.15 8.44 13.67
CA ARG A 157 -21.33 7.71 12.70
C ARG A 157 -21.47 8.25 11.28
N LYS A 158 -22.66 8.69 10.89
CA LYS A 158 -22.87 9.35 9.59
C LYS A 158 -21.97 10.58 9.44
N ARG A 159 -21.94 11.46 10.45
CA ARG A 159 -21.08 12.65 10.45
C ARG A 159 -19.61 12.27 10.44
N PHE A 160 -19.23 11.25 11.22
CA PHE A 160 -17.87 10.73 11.18
C PHE A 160 -17.46 10.22 9.78
N MET A 161 -18.35 9.48 9.11
CA MET A 161 -18.10 9.03 7.74
C MET A 161 -18.01 10.20 6.74
N ASP A 162 -18.76 11.28 6.96
CA ASP A 162 -18.64 12.50 6.14
C ASP A 162 -17.27 13.16 6.37
N ASP A 163 -16.87 13.35 7.63
CA ASP A 163 -15.59 13.96 8.02
C ASP A 163 -14.36 13.18 7.49
N ILE A 164 -14.36 11.83 7.57
CA ILE A 164 -13.21 11.03 7.05
C ILE A 164 -13.09 11.04 5.53
N VAL A 165 -14.21 11.18 4.81
CA VAL A 165 -14.18 11.33 3.34
C VAL A 165 -13.56 12.67 2.98
N ASP A 166 -13.92 13.75 3.69
CA ASP A 166 -13.34 15.08 3.50
C ASP A 166 -11.83 15.09 3.80
N GLU A 167 -11.40 14.47 4.91
CA GLU A 167 -9.98 14.39 5.27
C GLU A 167 -9.16 13.56 4.28
N CYS A 168 -9.70 12.43 3.81
CA CYS A 168 -9.03 11.58 2.82
C CYS A 168 -8.93 12.25 1.44
N GLU A 169 -10.01 12.91 0.97
CA GLU A 169 -9.97 13.70 -0.26
C GLU A 169 -8.90 14.79 -0.17
N LYS A 170 -8.89 15.53 0.94
CA LYS A 170 -7.90 16.59 1.18
C LYS A 170 -6.47 16.04 1.14
N ASP A 171 -6.22 14.86 1.70
CA ASP A 171 -4.90 14.25 1.68
C ASP A 171 -4.46 13.88 0.25
N ILE A 172 -5.33 13.19 -0.50
CA ILE A 172 -5.06 12.78 -1.88
C ILE A 172 -4.86 14.01 -2.79
N ARG A 173 -5.72 15.03 -2.69
CA ARG A 173 -5.55 16.27 -3.47
C ARG A 173 -4.27 16.98 -3.11
N GLY A 174 -3.93 17.05 -1.82
CA GLY A 174 -2.67 17.61 -1.34
C GLY A 174 -1.46 16.93 -1.97
N CYS A 175 -1.47 15.61 -2.10
CA CYS A 175 -0.41 14.85 -2.75
C CYS A 175 -0.23 15.26 -4.23
N PHE A 176 -1.33 15.37 -4.99
CA PHE A 176 -1.26 15.80 -6.38
C PHE A 176 -0.79 17.26 -6.53
N VAL A 177 -1.27 18.16 -5.67
CA VAL A 177 -0.82 19.57 -5.64
C VAL A 177 0.68 19.66 -5.32
N ALA A 178 1.17 18.84 -4.39
CA ALA A 178 2.59 18.75 -4.06
C ALA A 178 3.45 18.07 -5.15
N GLY A 179 2.82 17.53 -6.21
CA GLY A 179 3.50 17.03 -7.40
C GLY A 179 3.58 15.51 -7.53
N ALA A 180 2.87 14.74 -6.70
CA ALA A 180 2.79 13.29 -6.85
C ALA A 180 2.20 12.91 -8.22
N LYS A 181 2.83 11.96 -8.91
CA LYS A 181 2.32 11.42 -10.18
C LYS A 181 1.25 10.36 -9.97
N ARG A 182 1.31 9.69 -8.83
CA ARG A 182 0.46 8.57 -8.45
C ARG A 182 0.14 8.67 -6.95
N VAL A 183 -1.08 8.30 -6.58
CA VAL A 183 -1.47 8.13 -5.19
C VAL A 183 -2.13 6.76 -5.03
N SER A 184 -1.70 5.95 -4.06
CA SER A 184 -2.42 4.72 -3.71
C SER A 184 -3.08 4.81 -2.35
N ILE A 185 -4.28 4.23 -2.25
CA ILE A 185 -5.02 4.07 -1.01
C ILE A 185 -4.72 2.67 -0.45
N ASP A 186 -4.15 2.59 0.74
CA ASP A 186 -3.84 1.32 1.39
C ASP A 186 -5.10 0.75 2.05
N PHE A 187 -5.60 -0.37 1.50
CA PHE A 187 -6.87 -1.03 1.85
C PHE A 187 -6.60 -2.46 2.37
N THR A 188 -5.94 -2.56 3.52
CA THR A 188 -5.53 -3.84 4.14
C THR A 188 -6.69 -4.51 4.89
N GLU A 189 -7.58 -3.71 5.48
CA GLU A 189 -8.72 -4.15 6.28
C GLU A 189 -9.79 -4.89 5.45
N GLY A 190 -9.83 -4.67 4.13
CA GLY A 190 -10.78 -5.34 3.24
C GLY A 190 -10.67 -6.87 3.28
N ARG A 191 -9.45 -7.41 3.37
CA ARG A 191 -9.24 -8.86 3.57
C ARG A 191 -9.67 -9.30 4.95
N VAL A 192 -9.36 -8.52 5.97
CA VAL A 192 -9.61 -8.90 7.37
C VAL A 192 -11.12 -8.94 7.67
N ALA A 193 -11.91 -8.09 7.03
CA ALA A 193 -13.37 -8.13 7.10
C ALA A 193 -14.01 -9.45 6.61
N LEU A 194 -13.23 -10.32 5.95
CA LEU A 194 -13.68 -11.64 5.48
C LEU A 194 -13.23 -12.79 6.40
N LYS A 195 -12.50 -12.52 7.48
CA LYS A 195 -12.01 -13.58 8.38
C LYS A 195 -13.12 -14.20 9.23
N ASN A 196 -14.13 -13.42 9.60
CA ASN A 196 -15.16 -13.83 10.57
C ASN A 196 -14.55 -14.48 11.83
N ASP A 197 -13.52 -13.84 12.38
CA ASP A 197 -12.79 -14.28 13.57
C ASP A 197 -13.56 -13.89 14.84
N PRO A 198 -14.03 -14.85 15.66
CA PRO A 198 -14.80 -14.57 16.87
C PRO A 198 -13.99 -13.81 17.94
N HIS A 199 -12.65 -13.88 17.89
CA HIS A 199 -11.78 -13.10 18.78
C HIS A 199 -11.65 -11.64 18.35
N HIS A 200 -12.04 -11.31 17.13
CA HIS A 200 -12.03 -9.97 16.56
C HIS A 200 -13.42 -9.65 15.99
N PRO A 201 -14.42 -9.31 16.84
CA PRO A 201 -15.83 -9.27 16.47
C PRO A 201 -16.17 -8.40 15.26
N TRP A 202 -15.37 -7.36 15.00
CA TRP A 202 -15.55 -6.50 13.83
C TRP A 202 -15.40 -7.23 12.50
N THR A 203 -14.62 -8.32 12.46
CA THR A 203 -14.40 -9.13 11.26
C THR A 203 -15.60 -9.99 10.88
N GLY A 204 -16.55 -10.18 11.80
CA GLY A 204 -17.84 -10.84 11.56
C GLY A 204 -19.00 -9.85 11.33
N ALA A 205 -18.74 -8.54 11.36
CA ALA A 205 -19.77 -7.52 11.23
C ALA A 205 -20.15 -7.19 9.77
N ASN A 206 -19.70 -8.01 8.80
CA ASN A 206 -19.99 -7.87 7.36
C ASN A 206 -19.68 -6.46 6.81
N LEU A 207 -18.55 -5.89 7.22
CA LEU A 207 -18.20 -4.50 6.91
C LEU A 207 -17.65 -4.27 5.49
N LEU A 208 -17.38 -5.32 4.71
CA LEU A 208 -16.74 -5.16 3.39
C LEU A 208 -17.52 -4.23 2.47
N ASP A 209 -18.85 -4.35 2.39
CA ASP A 209 -19.66 -3.48 1.54
C ASP A 209 -19.66 -2.02 2.00
N ILE A 210 -19.60 -1.78 3.32
CA ILE A 210 -19.42 -0.44 3.89
C ILE A 210 -18.05 0.11 3.47
N PHE A 211 -17.01 -0.70 3.53
CA PHE A 211 -15.66 -0.28 3.14
C PHE A 211 -15.56 0.06 1.66
N ILE A 212 -16.13 -0.77 0.78
CA ILE A 212 -16.18 -0.50 -0.67
C ILE A 212 -16.94 0.80 -0.94
N THR A 213 -18.10 0.97 -0.28
CA THR A 213 -18.90 2.20 -0.41
C THR A 213 -18.12 3.43 0.04
N LEU A 214 -17.45 3.37 1.19
CA LEU A 214 -16.72 4.49 1.76
C LEU A 214 -15.50 4.89 0.93
N ASN A 215 -14.74 3.93 0.41
CA ASN A 215 -13.65 4.22 -0.53
C ASN A 215 -14.17 4.84 -1.84
N ASN A 216 -15.28 4.32 -2.39
CA ASN A 216 -15.89 4.90 -3.58
C ASN A 216 -16.40 6.33 -3.34
N ARG A 217 -16.93 6.64 -2.16
CA ARG A 217 -17.29 8.03 -1.82
C ARG A 217 -16.12 9.01 -1.92
N VAL A 218 -14.90 8.57 -1.61
CA VAL A 218 -13.67 9.37 -1.83
C VAL A 218 -13.32 9.40 -3.32
N LEU A 219 -13.24 8.23 -3.97
CA LEU A 219 -12.85 8.13 -5.38
C LEU A 219 -13.78 8.95 -6.29
N ASP A 220 -15.09 8.95 -6.05
CA ASP A 220 -16.08 9.65 -6.85
C ASP A 220 -15.97 11.19 -6.78
N ARG A 221 -15.15 11.73 -5.86
CA ARG A 221 -14.77 13.15 -5.84
C ARG A 221 -13.70 13.52 -6.86
N PHE A 222 -13.09 12.52 -7.51
CA PHE A 222 -12.05 12.70 -8.51
C PHE A 222 -12.59 12.37 -9.90
N THR A 223 -12.26 13.24 -10.85
CA THR A 223 -12.59 13.03 -12.27
C THR A 223 -11.92 11.77 -12.82
N PRO A 224 -12.40 11.18 -13.92
CA PRO A 224 -11.72 10.05 -14.56
C PRO A 224 -10.24 10.34 -14.89
N VAL A 225 -9.91 11.57 -15.26
CA VAL A 225 -8.54 12.03 -15.58
C VAL A 225 -7.63 12.04 -14.36
N GLU A 226 -8.17 12.31 -13.17
CA GLU A 226 -7.42 12.19 -11.91
C GLU A 226 -7.35 10.72 -11.45
N ARG A 227 -8.49 10.00 -11.51
CA ARG A 227 -8.62 8.62 -11.01
C ARG A 227 -7.75 7.60 -11.72
N VAL A 228 -7.39 7.81 -12.99
CA VAL A 228 -6.38 6.95 -13.65
C VAL A 228 -5.06 6.89 -12.87
N ASN A 229 -4.76 7.91 -12.05
CA ASN A 229 -3.58 8.03 -11.21
C ASN A 229 -3.83 7.74 -9.72
N ILE A 230 -5.03 7.30 -9.35
CA ILE A 230 -5.38 6.86 -8.00
C ILE A 230 -5.56 5.35 -7.99
N GLY A 231 -4.79 4.67 -7.15
CA GLY A 231 -4.83 3.22 -7.02
C GLY A 231 -5.25 2.75 -5.65
N VAL A 232 -5.45 1.44 -5.50
CA VAL A 232 -5.75 0.78 -4.23
C VAL A 232 -4.75 -0.35 -4.02
N HIS A 233 -4.10 -0.37 -2.86
CA HIS A 233 -3.27 -1.50 -2.47
C HIS A 233 -4.05 -2.43 -1.54
N THR A 234 -3.98 -3.74 -1.81
CA THR A 234 -4.53 -4.75 -0.90
C THR A 234 -3.50 -5.85 -0.66
N CYS A 235 -3.33 -6.22 0.60
CA CYS A 235 -2.39 -7.23 1.06
C CYS A 235 -2.88 -7.82 2.38
N PRO A 236 -2.29 -8.93 2.86
CA PRO A 236 -2.67 -9.54 4.12
C PRO A 236 -2.17 -8.77 5.37
N GLY A 237 -1.60 -7.58 5.15
CA GLY A 237 -0.95 -6.68 6.11
C GLY A 237 0.32 -7.27 6.70
N GLY A 238 1.47 -6.72 6.33
CA GLY A 238 2.76 -7.13 6.86
C GLY A 238 3.12 -6.40 8.15
N ASP A 239 3.81 -7.06 9.08
CA ASP A 239 4.57 -6.42 10.17
C ASP A 239 5.55 -7.44 10.74
N ARG A 240 6.80 -7.03 11.00
CA ARG A 240 7.86 -7.91 11.55
C ARG A 240 8.01 -9.24 10.82
N ASP A 241 7.95 -9.19 9.49
CA ASP A 241 8.06 -10.33 8.57
C ASP A 241 6.94 -11.40 8.72
N THR A 242 5.81 -11.02 9.31
CA THR A 242 4.58 -11.81 9.47
C THR A 242 3.38 -11.11 8.85
N SER A 243 2.21 -11.75 8.87
CA SER A 243 0.97 -11.18 8.33
C SER A 243 -0.27 -11.55 9.13
N HIS A 244 -1.31 -10.71 9.09
CA HIS A 244 -2.53 -10.92 9.85
C HIS A 244 -3.69 -11.59 9.08
N SER A 245 -3.59 -11.77 7.75
CA SER A 245 -4.70 -12.31 6.93
C SER A 245 -4.28 -13.01 5.63
N LEU A 246 -3.13 -13.70 5.64
CA LEU A 246 -2.62 -14.43 4.47
C LEU A 246 -3.57 -15.56 4.05
N GLU A 247 -4.21 -16.20 5.03
CA GLU A 247 -5.16 -17.30 4.86
C GLU A 247 -6.48 -16.89 4.18
N VAL A 248 -6.81 -15.59 4.15
CA VAL A 248 -8.04 -15.12 3.51
C VAL A 248 -7.96 -15.31 2.00
N PRO A 249 -8.85 -16.08 1.38
CA PRO A 249 -8.71 -16.34 -0.03
C PRO A 249 -9.16 -15.15 -0.89
N TYR A 250 -8.36 -14.82 -1.90
CA TYR A 250 -8.65 -13.71 -2.81
C TYR A 250 -9.96 -13.84 -3.57
N HIS A 251 -10.44 -15.05 -3.84
CA HIS A 251 -11.71 -15.26 -4.54
C HIS A 251 -12.90 -14.66 -3.77
N ALA A 252 -12.80 -14.56 -2.43
CA ALA A 252 -13.84 -13.94 -1.60
C ALA A 252 -13.80 -12.40 -1.67
N LEU A 253 -12.63 -11.82 -1.97
CA LEU A 253 -12.42 -10.37 -2.00
C LEU A 253 -12.61 -9.78 -3.40
N ILE A 254 -12.05 -10.42 -4.42
CA ILE A 254 -11.89 -9.90 -5.79
C ILE A 254 -13.20 -9.35 -6.40
N PRO A 255 -14.35 -10.06 -6.30
CA PRO A 255 -15.60 -9.56 -6.85
C PRO A 255 -16.04 -8.22 -6.26
N SER A 256 -15.76 -7.98 -4.97
CA SER A 256 -16.05 -6.72 -4.30
C SER A 256 -14.94 -5.68 -4.51
N LEU A 257 -13.66 -6.08 -4.50
CA LEU A 257 -12.52 -5.19 -4.71
C LEU A 257 -12.62 -4.44 -6.05
N PHE A 258 -12.94 -5.13 -7.14
CA PHE A 258 -13.02 -4.48 -8.45
C PHE A 258 -14.22 -3.56 -8.62
N LYS A 259 -15.19 -3.55 -7.68
CA LYS A 259 -16.24 -2.51 -7.61
C LYS A 259 -15.69 -1.14 -7.20
N LEU A 260 -14.45 -1.06 -6.69
CA LEU A 260 -13.79 0.21 -6.42
C LEU A 260 -13.51 0.95 -7.74
N ASN A 261 -13.84 2.23 -7.78
CA ASN A 261 -13.68 3.10 -8.96
C ASN A 261 -12.23 3.60 -9.14
N ALA A 262 -11.23 2.83 -8.68
CA ALA A 262 -9.81 3.16 -8.77
C ALA A 262 -9.23 2.87 -10.16
N GLY A 263 -8.18 3.60 -10.56
CA GLY A 263 -7.50 3.38 -11.83
C GLY A 263 -6.56 2.18 -11.84
N TYR A 264 -6.02 1.79 -10.70
CA TYR A 264 -5.14 0.63 -10.59
C TYR A 264 -5.19 -0.05 -9.23
N PHE A 265 -4.76 -1.31 -9.19
CA PHE A 265 -4.75 -2.14 -7.98
C PHE A 265 -3.36 -2.74 -7.79
N LEU A 266 -2.81 -2.64 -6.58
CA LEU A 266 -1.55 -3.29 -6.19
C LEU A 266 -1.88 -4.51 -5.32
N MET A 267 -1.73 -5.72 -5.86
CA MET A 267 -2.24 -6.95 -5.25
C MET A 267 -1.12 -7.90 -4.86
N GLN A 268 -1.07 -8.28 -3.59
CA GLN A 268 -0.13 -9.25 -3.04
C GLN A 268 -0.31 -10.65 -3.64
N LEU A 269 0.69 -11.26 -4.30
CA LEU A 269 0.54 -12.60 -4.90
C LEU A 269 1.79 -13.49 -4.85
N ALA A 270 3.00 -12.96 -4.83
CA ALA A 270 4.25 -13.71 -4.96
C ALA A 270 4.46 -14.76 -3.87
N SER A 271 4.06 -14.46 -2.63
CA SER A 271 4.15 -15.38 -1.49
C SER A 271 3.09 -16.51 -1.50
N HIS A 272 2.15 -16.50 -2.45
CA HIS A 272 1.24 -17.63 -2.66
C HIS A 272 1.86 -18.70 -3.57
N THR A 273 1.38 -19.94 -3.42
CA THR A 273 1.76 -21.06 -4.28
C THR A 273 1.38 -20.80 -5.75
N PRO A 274 2.06 -21.43 -6.73
CA PRO A 274 1.75 -21.25 -8.15
C PRO A 274 0.28 -21.52 -8.54
N ASP A 275 -0.36 -22.51 -7.93
CA ASP A 275 -1.77 -22.87 -8.15
C ASP A 275 -2.72 -21.77 -7.64
N ILE A 276 -2.51 -21.25 -6.43
CA ILE A 276 -3.29 -20.13 -5.90
C ILE A 276 -3.10 -18.89 -6.77
N ARG A 277 -1.86 -18.54 -7.14
CA ARG A 277 -1.58 -17.39 -8.03
C ARG A 277 -2.32 -17.51 -9.35
N THR A 278 -2.28 -18.67 -9.99
CA THR A 278 -2.98 -18.93 -11.26
C THR A 278 -4.49 -18.80 -11.11
N SER A 279 -5.06 -19.32 -10.02
CA SER A 279 -6.48 -19.16 -9.71
C SER A 279 -6.84 -17.68 -9.57
N VAL A 280 -6.02 -16.91 -8.84
CA VAL A 280 -6.22 -15.47 -8.68
C VAL A 280 -6.10 -14.71 -10.00
N TYR A 281 -5.16 -15.05 -10.88
CA TYR A 281 -5.07 -14.43 -12.21
C TYR A 281 -6.36 -14.62 -13.04
N ARG A 282 -6.98 -15.80 -12.96
CA ARG A 282 -8.27 -16.06 -13.60
C ARG A 282 -9.38 -15.19 -13.01
N GLU A 283 -9.44 -15.07 -11.69
CA GLU A 283 -10.43 -14.21 -11.02
C GLU A 283 -10.23 -12.73 -11.35
N ILE A 284 -8.98 -12.25 -11.42
CA ILE A 284 -8.67 -10.90 -11.89
C ILE A 284 -9.19 -10.71 -13.32
N GLY A 285 -8.87 -11.63 -14.25
CA GLY A 285 -9.33 -11.55 -15.63
C GLY A 285 -10.85 -11.52 -15.80
N LYS A 286 -11.59 -12.21 -14.91
CA LYS A 286 -13.07 -12.23 -14.90
C LYS A 286 -13.68 -10.93 -14.37
N HIS A 287 -13.05 -10.32 -13.37
CA HIS A 287 -13.69 -9.24 -12.59
C HIS A 287 -13.11 -7.85 -12.85
N ILE A 288 -11.89 -7.73 -13.37
CA ILE A 288 -11.28 -6.43 -13.65
C ILE A 288 -12.08 -5.67 -14.70
N ARG A 289 -12.42 -4.41 -14.40
CA ARG A 289 -13.32 -3.62 -15.26
C ARG A 289 -12.55 -2.90 -16.36
N ARG A 290 -13.03 -3.05 -17.58
CA ARG A 290 -12.62 -2.23 -18.74
C ARG A 290 -13.07 -0.77 -18.60
N ASP A 291 -14.16 -0.57 -17.88
CA ASP A 291 -14.73 0.73 -17.59
C ASP A 291 -15.26 0.79 -16.14
N ALA A 292 -14.56 1.53 -15.30
CA ALA A 292 -14.92 1.88 -13.93
C ALA A 292 -15.31 3.37 -13.87
N SER A 293 -16.43 3.70 -14.52
CA SER A 293 -16.95 5.06 -14.64
C SER A 293 -16.00 6.01 -15.38
N GLY A 294 -15.63 5.66 -16.61
CA GLY A 294 -14.69 6.39 -17.47
C GLY A 294 -13.22 6.02 -17.29
N VAL A 295 -12.90 5.00 -16.49
CA VAL A 295 -11.52 4.61 -16.15
C VAL A 295 -11.29 3.13 -16.40
N LYS A 296 -10.32 2.78 -17.24
CA LYS A 296 -9.87 1.39 -17.38
C LYS A 296 -8.99 1.01 -16.20
N GLN A 297 -9.33 -0.08 -15.52
CA GLN A 297 -8.57 -0.57 -14.37
C GLN A 297 -7.31 -1.33 -14.82
N VAL A 298 -6.24 -1.24 -14.02
CA VAL A 298 -5.00 -2.01 -14.21
C VAL A 298 -4.67 -2.79 -12.94
N ALA A 299 -4.48 -4.10 -13.04
CA ALA A 299 -4.00 -4.93 -11.93
C ALA A 299 -2.48 -5.05 -11.99
N PHE A 300 -1.81 -4.47 -11.01
CA PHE A 300 -0.41 -4.74 -10.75
C PHE A 300 -0.31 -5.93 -9.80
N ILE A 301 0.27 -7.02 -10.29
CA ILE A 301 0.42 -8.26 -9.53
C ILE A 301 1.75 -8.30 -8.78
N GLY A 302 1.70 -8.73 -7.52
CA GLY A 302 2.87 -8.94 -6.68
C GLY A 302 3.75 -10.04 -7.25
N VAL A 303 5.00 -9.70 -7.56
CA VAL A 303 6.02 -10.63 -8.10
C VAL A 303 7.26 -10.74 -7.20
N ILE A 304 7.24 -10.05 -6.06
CA ILE A 304 8.27 -10.06 -5.02
C ILE A 304 7.59 -10.40 -3.70
N ASP A 305 8.07 -11.43 -2.99
CA ASP A 305 7.69 -11.68 -1.61
C ASP A 305 8.53 -10.77 -0.69
N THR A 306 7.88 -9.76 -0.12
CA THR A 306 8.55 -8.74 0.70
C THR A 306 8.85 -9.19 2.12
N LEU A 307 8.27 -10.31 2.57
CA LEU A 307 8.49 -10.85 3.91
C LEU A 307 9.55 -11.95 3.92
N ASN A 308 10.00 -12.41 2.75
CA ASN A 308 11.03 -13.43 2.60
C ASN A 308 12.38 -12.78 2.22
N PRO A 309 13.47 -13.05 2.94
CA PRO A 309 14.79 -12.49 2.62
C PRO A 309 15.37 -13.00 1.29
N LYS A 310 14.88 -14.13 0.76
CA LYS A 310 15.34 -14.67 -0.52
C LYS A 310 14.96 -13.74 -1.67
N ILE A 311 15.94 -13.23 -2.40
CA ILE A 311 15.73 -12.39 -3.58
C ILE A 311 15.25 -13.27 -4.75
N GLU A 312 14.12 -12.91 -5.35
CA GLU A 312 13.58 -13.53 -6.56
C GLU A 312 14.47 -13.20 -7.77
N THR A 313 14.67 -14.17 -8.67
CA THR A 313 15.45 -13.91 -9.89
C THR A 313 14.59 -13.20 -10.94
N PRO A 314 15.20 -12.37 -11.82
CA PRO A 314 14.50 -11.78 -12.96
C PRO A 314 13.72 -12.78 -13.81
N GLU A 315 14.22 -14.01 -13.96
CA GLU A 315 13.58 -15.11 -14.70
C GLU A 315 12.29 -15.57 -14.01
N GLN A 316 12.30 -15.76 -12.68
CA GLN A 316 11.11 -16.14 -11.92
C GLN A 316 10.01 -15.08 -12.03
N ILE A 317 10.40 -13.81 -11.94
CA ILE A 317 9.50 -12.67 -12.11
C ILE A 317 8.93 -12.64 -13.53
N CYS A 318 9.78 -12.84 -14.54
CA CYS A 318 9.39 -12.89 -15.93
C CYS A 318 8.37 -14.01 -16.19
N GLU A 319 8.63 -15.22 -15.69
CA GLU A 319 7.73 -16.37 -15.80
C GLU A 319 6.38 -16.11 -15.13
N SER A 320 6.37 -15.49 -13.94
CA SER A 320 5.13 -15.13 -13.24
C SER A 320 4.26 -14.18 -14.08
N LEU A 321 4.87 -13.17 -14.71
CA LEU A 321 4.17 -12.20 -15.56
C LEU A 321 3.68 -12.83 -16.87
N LEU A 322 4.45 -13.75 -17.45
CA LEU A 322 4.02 -14.52 -18.62
C LEU A 322 2.85 -15.43 -18.28
N GLU A 323 2.82 -16.07 -17.11
CA GLU A 323 1.67 -16.86 -16.69
C GLU A 323 0.43 -15.97 -16.49
N ALA A 324 0.58 -14.86 -15.76
CA ALA A 324 -0.52 -13.91 -15.54
C ALA A 324 -1.12 -13.38 -16.85
N SER A 325 -0.27 -13.14 -17.85
CA SER A 325 -0.69 -12.64 -19.16
C SER A 325 -1.63 -13.57 -19.94
N LYS A 326 -1.73 -14.85 -19.56
CA LYS A 326 -2.67 -15.80 -20.15
C LYS A 326 -4.11 -15.55 -19.71
N TYR A 327 -4.31 -14.84 -18.59
CA TYR A 327 -5.62 -14.64 -17.96
C TYR A 327 -6.00 -13.17 -17.82
N ILE A 328 -5.01 -12.30 -17.55
CA ILE A 328 -5.21 -10.87 -17.40
C ILE A 328 -4.86 -10.20 -18.73
N PRO A 329 -5.75 -9.35 -19.30
CA PRO A 329 -5.43 -8.61 -20.51
C PRO A 329 -4.14 -7.80 -20.36
N ILE A 330 -3.26 -7.87 -21.38
CA ILE A 330 -1.94 -7.22 -21.34
C ILE A 330 -2.01 -5.72 -21.06
N ASP A 331 -3.04 -5.04 -21.56
CA ASP A 331 -3.24 -3.61 -21.35
C ASP A 331 -3.85 -3.25 -20.00
N GLN A 332 -4.10 -4.25 -19.15
CA GLN A 332 -4.56 -4.15 -17.76
C GLN A 332 -3.65 -4.92 -16.78
N LEU A 333 -2.47 -5.37 -17.23
CA LEU A 333 -1.50 -6.11 -16.41
C LEU A 333 -0.27 -5.24 -16.10
N GLY A 334 0.04 -5.06 -14.82
CA GLY A 334 1.25 -4.43 -14.30
C GLY A 334 1.98 -5.34 -13.30
N ALA A 335 3.15 -4.91 -12.82
CA ALA A 335 3.93 -5.61 -11.82
C ALA A 335 4.20 -4.75 -10.57
N THR A 336 4.06 -5.34 -9.39
CA THR A 336 4.34 -4.68 -8.11
C THR A 336 4.99 -5.64 -7.12
N ASP A 337 5.19 -5.19 -5.89
CA ASP A 337 5.66 -6.02 -4.78
C ASP A 337 4.46 -6.50 -3.97
N ASP A 338 4.64 -7.56 -3.18
CA ASP A 338 3.53 -8.09 -2.38
C ASP A 338 2.95 -7.10 -1.37
N CYS A 339 3.81 -6.25 -0.80
CA CYS A 339 3.44 -5.22 0.16
C CYS A 339 4.51 -4.13 0.14
N GLY A 340 4.37 -3.10 0.98
CA GLY A 340 5.52 -2.31 1.39
C GLY A 340 6.49 -3.17 2.20
N PHE A 341 7.78 -2.88 2.10
CA PHE A 341 8.83 -3.66 2.77
C PHE A 341 8.93 -3.36 4.26
N SER A 342 8.36 -2.27 4.77
CA SER A 342 8.40 -1.97 6.22
C SER A 342 7.34 -0.96 6.66
N PRO A 343 6.14 -1.44 7.04
CA PRO A 343 4.98 -0.58 7.25
C PRO A 343 5.04 0.25 8.53
N MET A 344 5.91 -0.10 9.49
CA MET A 344 5.99 0.54 10.81
C MET A 344 7.40 1.05 11.11
N ALA A 345 7.50 2.14 11.87
CA ALA A 345 8.79 2.77 12.18
C ALA A 345 9.69 1.95 13.12
N ASP A 346 9.11 1.02 13.87
CA ASP A 346 9.77 0.12 14.82
C ASP A 346 9.82 -1.35 14.33
N ASP A 347 9.81 -1.55 13.00
CA ASP A 347 9.83 -2.87 12.39
C ASP A 347 11.25 -3.48 12.43
N ILE A 348 11.40 -4.52 13.26
CA ILE A 348 12.69 -5.12 13.63
C ILE A 348 13.20 -6.20 12.67
N LYS A 349 12.45 -6.59 11.64
CA LYS A 349 12.90 -7.55 10.60
C LYS A 349 13.51 -8.88 11.09
N PRO A 350 12.75 -9.71 11.84
CA PRO A 350 13.26 -10.96 12.41
C PRO A 350 13.87 -11.94 11.39
N LYS A 351 13.28 -12.08 10.19
CA LYS A 351 13.80 -12.99 9.16
C LYS A 351 15.09 -12.50 8.50
N HIS A 352 15.49 -11.27 8.80
CA HIS A 352 16.74 -10.65 8.37
C HIS A 352 17.73 -10.58 9.54
N GLY A 353 17.65 -11.50 10.51
CA GLY A 353 18.51 -11.54 11.68
C GLY A 353 18.29 -10.38 12.66
N GLY A 354 17.12 -9.74 12.61
CA GLY A 354 16.83 -8.55 13.41
C GLY A 354 17.51 -7.29 12.90
N ASN A 355 17.96 -7.26 11.65
CA ASN A 355 18.75 -6.16 11.08
C ASN A 355 17.96 -5.39 9.99
N PRO A 356 17.41 -4.21 10.32
CA PRO A 356 16.73 -3.34 9.36
C PRO A 356 17.60 -2.88 8.19
N ASP A 357 18.91 -2.69 8.37
CA ASP A 357 19.81 -2.26 7.29
C ASP A 357 20.03 -3.39 6.27
N LEU A 358 20.19 -4.64 6.74
CA LEU A 358 20.23 -5.80 5.84
C LEU A 358 18.91 -5.97 5.07
N ALA A 359 17.77 -5.86 5.78
CA ALA A 359 16.47 -5.92 5.13
C ALA A 359 16.29 -4.80 4.09
N ARG A 360 16.84 -3.62 4.37
CA ARG A 360 16.87 -2.48 3.44
C ARG A 360 17.65 -2.84 2.18
N ASP A 361 18.84 -3.41 2.31
CA ASP A 361 19.65 -3.84 1.16
C ASP A 361 18.95 -4.90 0.31
N VAL A 362 18.34 -5.89 0.95
CA VAL A 362 17.52 -6.91 0.29
C VAL A 362 16.35 -6.30 -0.46
N ALA A 363 15.65 -5.30 0.12
CA ALA A 363 14.53 -4.63 -0.52
C ALA A 363 14.94 -3.96 -1.84
N PHE A 364 16.04 -3.21 -1.86
CA PHE A 364 16.52 -2.58 -3.11
C PHE A 364 16.98 -3.61 -4.14
N ALA A 365 17.61 -4.70 -3.71
CA ALA A 365 18.00 -5.79 -4.62
C ALA A 365 16.78 -6.48 -5.26
N LYS A 366 15.72 -6.71 -4.47
CA LYS A 366 14.43 -7.24 -4.96
C LYS A 366 13.76 -6.31 -5.96
N ILE A 367 13.73 -5.00 -5.69
CA ILE A 367 13.17 -4.01 -6.61
C ILE A 367 13.96 -3.99 -7.93
N ALA A 368 15.30 -4.02 -7.87
CA ALA A 368 16.13 -4.12 -9.08
C ALA A 368 15.88 -5.41 -9.88
N ALA A 369 15.69 -6.55 -9.18
CA ALA A 369 15.31 -7.81 -9.83
C ALA A 369 13.95 -7.72 -10.52
N ARG A 370 12.95 -7.10 -9.87
CA ARG A 370 11.63 -6.81 -10.45
C ARG A 370 11.74 -6.03 -11.75
N ILE A 371 12.47 -4.92 -11.76
CA ILE A 371 12.63 -4.08 -12.96
C ILE A 371 13.23 -4.89 -14.12
N LYS A 372 14.25 -5.71 -13.84
CA LYS A 372 14.87 -6.59 -14.85
C LYS A 372 13.88 -7.65 -15.36
N GLY A 373 13.18 -8.34 -14.47
CA GLY A 373 12.22 -9.39 -14.85
C GLY A 373 11.03 -8.86 -15.65
N VAL A 374 10.53 -7.67 -15.29
CA VAL A 374 9.46 -6.98 -16.03
C VAL A 374 9.90 -6.59 -17.43
N LYS A 375 11.15 -6.12 -17.58
CA LYS A 375 11.73 -5.83 -18.90
C LYS A 375 11.78 -7.09 -19.76
N MET A 376 12.25 -8.21 -19.21
CA MET A 376 12.30 -9.50 -19.91
C MET A 376 10.91 -9.98 -20.35
N ALA A 377 9.91 -9.92 -19.46
CA ALA A 377 8.53 -10.29 -19.80
C ALA A 377 7.96 -9.39 -20.92
N SER A 378 8.19 -8.08 -20.81
CA SER A 378 7.76 -7.11 -21.82
C SER A 378 8.38 -7.34 -23.20
N GLU A 379 9.62 -7.82 -23.27
CA GLU A 379 10.31 -8.15 -24.51
C GLU A 379 9.75 -9.45 -25.13
N LYS A 380 9.58 -10.50 -24.31
CA LYS A 380 9.01 -11.79 -24.75
C LYS A 380 7.58 -11.63 -25.28
N LEU A 381 6.72 -10.88 -24.58
CA LEU A 381 5.34 -10.61 -25.02
C LEU A 381 5.29 -9.79 -26.32
N ARG A 382 6.23 -8.85 -26.51
CA ARG A 382 6.38 -8.11 -27.78
C ARG A 382 6.78 -9.03 -28.92
N ALA A 383 7.72 -9.95 -28.69
CA ALA A 383 8.15 -10.91 -29.69
C ALA A 383 7.00 -11.84 -30.13
N TYR A 384 6.21 -12.34 -29.16
CA TYR A 384 5.03 -13.17 -29.43
C TYR A 384 3.95 -12.42 -30.25
N ALA A 385 3.65 -11.17 -29.90
CA ALA A 385 2.68 -10.39 -30.66
C ALA A 385 3.11 -10.17 -32.12
N ARG A 386 4.42 -9.95 -32.38
CA ARG A 386 4.95 -9.77 -33.74
C ARG A 386 4.91 -11.05 -34.56
N SER A 387 5.18 -12.21 -33.95
CA SER A 387 5.15 -13.49 -34.66
C SER A 387 3.73 -13.93 -35.03
N SER A 388 2.74 -13.68 -34.17
CA SER A 388 1.33 -13.96 -34.47
C SER A 388 0.80 -13.14 -35.65
N VAL A 389 1.14 -11.85 -35.72
CA VAL A 389 0.76 -10.98 -36.86
C VAL A 389 1.41 -11.42 -38.17
N ARG A 390 2.67 -11.86 -38.14
CA ARG A 390 3.33 -12.39 -39.35
C ARG A 390 2.66 -13.68 -39.85
N ARG A 391 2.28 -14.58 -38.95
CA ARG A 391 1.60 -15.84 -39.32
C ARG A 391 0.24 -15.61 -39.97
N SER A 392 -0.54 -14.62 -39.50
CA SER A 392 -1.85 -14.29 -40.10
C SER A 392 -1.73 -13.63 -41.49
N LEU A 393 -0.62 -12.97 -41.78
CA LEU A 393 -0.37 -12.33 -43.08
C LEU A 393 0.18 -13.29 -44.14
N THR A 394 0.78 -14.42 -43.73
CA THR A 394 1.28 -15.46 -44.64
C THR A 394 0.26 -16.57 -44.91
N SER A 395 -0.91 -16.54 -44.25
CA SER A 395 -2.03 -17.47 -44.43
C SER A 395 -3.17 -16.88 -45.27
N LEU A 396 -2.97 -15.71 -45.85
CA LEU A 396 -3.77 -15.06 -46.90
C LEU A 396 -2.93 -15.07 -48.18
#